data_AF-A0A6G3QSJ4-F1
#
_entry.id   AF-A0A6G3QSJ4-F1
#
_cell.length_a   1.000
_cell.length_b   1.000
_cell.length_c   1.000
_cell.angle_alpha   90.00
_cell.angle_beta   90.00
_cell.angle_gamma   90.00
#
_symmetry.space_group_name_H-M   'P 1'
#
loop_
_entity.id
_entity.type
_entity.pdbx_description
1 polymer ?
#
loop_
_entity_poly.entity_id
_entity_poly.type
_entity_poly.pdbx_seq_one_letter_code
_entity_poly.pdbx_strand_id
1 'polypeptide(L)'
;MIRTGGVDRPVEFSAAGRLEVRITAADVGKRVSVRSLIEHGPSGEKFTDTVGVLTSWDEGVLRITRRGGESVRIPESALVAGKTVPAAPARRRGPAASYGELARVASRAWPPTESARLGDWELRA
;
A
#
# COMPACT_ATOMS: atom_id res chain seq x y z
N MET A 1 -18.11 28.37 -13.80
CA MET A 1 -17.97 28.65 -12.35
C MET A 1 -17.71 27.30 -11.67
N ILE A 2 -16.44 26.95 -11.46
CA ILE A 2 -16.03 25.76 -10.70
C ILE A 2 -14.89 26.27 -9.80
N ARG A 3 -15.13 26.28 -8.49
CA ARG A 3 -14.10 26.63 -7.49
C ARG A 3 -13.26 25.39 -7.25
N THR A 4 -11.99 25.43 -7.64
CA THR A 4 -11.00 24.44 -7.26
C THR A 4 -10.48 24.80 -5.87
N GLY A 5 -10.99 24.15 -4.83
CA GLY A 5 -10.49 24.29 -3.47
C GLY A 5 -9.18 23.53 -3.33
N GLY A 6 -8.05 24.21 -3.53
CA GLY A 6 -6.73 23.65 -3.22
C GLY A 6 -6.51 23.68 -1.71
N VAL A 7 -6.41 22.51 -1.08
CA VAL A 7 -5.97 22.38 0.32
C VAL A 7 -4.45 22.53 0.35
N ASP A 8 -3.98 23.78 0.36
CA ASP A 8 -2.56 24.11 0.48
C ASP A 8 -2.25 24.61 1.91
N ARG A 9 -2.49 23.75 2.90
CA ARG A 9 -2.10 24.02 4.30
C ARG A 9 -0.88 23.17 4.67
N PRO A 10 0.31 23.78 4.83
CA PRO A 10 1.50 23.06 5.28
C PRO A 10 1.33 22.66 6.74
N VAL A 11 1.50 21.37 7.04
CA VAL A 11 1.61 20.85 8.40
C VAL A 11 3.08 20.54 8.67
N GLU A 12 3.70 21.23 9.64
CA GLU A 12 5.13 21.05 9.97
C GLU A 12 5.35 19.84 10.89
N PHE A 13 6.32 18.99 10.53
CA PHE A 13 6.81 17.87 11.33
C PHE A 13 8.34 17.80 11.32
N SER A 14 8.92 17.32 12.41
CA SER A 14 10.36 17.28 12.69
C SER A 14 11.16 16.22 11.90
N ALA A 15 10.57 15.58 10.90
CA ALA A 15 11.24 14.65 9.99
C ALA A 15 11.14 15.22 8.57
N ALA A 16 12.25 15.27 7.84
CA ALA A 16 12.45 16.01 6.59
C ALA A 16 11.64 15.53 5.35
N GLY A 17 10.42 15.02 5.55
CA GLY A 17 9.48 14.67 4.47
C GLY A 17 8.39 15.73 4.33
N ARG A 18 8.10 16.15 3.10
CA ARG A 18 6.96 17.03 2.80
C ARG A 18 5.70 16.19 2.57
N LEU A 19 4.65 16.49 3.32
CA LEU A 19 3.31 15.95 3.08
C LEU A 19 2.70 16.73 1.91
N GLU A 20 2.31 16.01 0.86
CA GLU A 20 1.73 16.61 -0.35
C GLU A 20 0.52 15.80 -0.83
N VAL A 21 -0.52 16.52 -1.24
CA VAL A 21 -1.70 15.96 -1.91
C VAL A 21 -1.54 16.18 -3.42
N ARG A 22 -1.24 15.11 -4.15
CA ARG A 22 -1.08 15.10 -5.62
C ARG A 22 -2.25 14.45 -6.35
N ILE A 23 -3.31 14.10 -5.62
CA ILE A 23 -4.54 13.54 -6.18
C ILE A 23 -5.63 14.59 -6.22
N THR A 24 -6.57 14.42 -7.13
CA THR A 24 -7.75 15.29 -7.30
C THR A 24 -8.99 14.43 -7.56
N ALA A 25 -10.17 15.06 -7.64
CA ALA A 25 -11.40 14.37 -8.05
C ALA A 25 -11.28 13.69 -9.44
N ALA A 26 -10.38 14.16 -10.32
CA ALA A 26 -10.13 13.52 -11.61
C ALA A 26 -9.43 12.14 -11.50
N ASP A 27 -8.98 11.75 -10.30
CA ASP A 27 -8.38 10.45 -10.03
C ASP A 27 -9.39 9.40 -9.54
N VAL A 28 -10.69 9.72 -9.54
CA VAL A 28 -11.75 8.73 -9.29
C VAL A 28 -11.60 7.56 -10.27
N GLY A 29 -11.74 6.34 -9.75
CA GLY A 29 -11.47 5.08 -10.44
C GLY A 29 -10.02 4.60 -10.38
N LYS A 30 -9.07 5.47 -9.98
CA LYS A 30 -7.66 5.08 -9.83
C LYS A 30 -7.38 4.54 -8.43
N ARG A 31 -6.33 3.73 -8.33
CA ARG A 31 -5.79 3.31 -7.03
C ARG A 31 -4.98 4.46 -6.45
N VAL A 32 -5.23 4.77 -5.18
CA VAL A 32 -4.57 5.85 -4.45
C VAL A 32 -4.00 5.34 -3.14
N SER A 33 -2.98 6.04 -2.64
CA SER A 33 -2.50 5.94 -1.27
C SER A 33 -2.69 7.30 -0.63
N VAL A 34 -3.41 7.33 0.48
CA VAL A 34 -3.80 8.54 1.19
C VAL A 34 -3.34 8.43 2.64
N ARG A 35 -2.81 9.54 3.17
CA ARG A 35 -2.58 9.74 4.59
C ARG A 35 -3.57 10.78 5.11
N SER A 36 -4.24 10.46 6.20
CA SER A 36 -5.18 11.38 6.86
C SER A 36 -4.91 11.49 8.36
N LEU A 37 -5.30 12.62 8.94
CA LEU A 37 -5.32 12.83 10.38
C LEU A 37 -6.32 11.87 11.04
N ILE A 38 -6.01 11.43 12.27
CA ILE A 38 -6.94 10.69 13.13
C ILE A 38 -7.48 11.68 14.17
N GLU A 39 -8.78 11.96 14.16
CA GLU A 39 -9.39 12.85 15.17
C GLU A 39 -9.51 12.20 16.55
N HIS A 40 -9.66 10.87 16.62
CA HIS A 40 -9.96 10.12 17.85
C HIS A 40 -9.07 8.86 18.04
N GLY A 41 -7.76 9.01 17.87
CA GLY A 41 -6.79 7.92 18.02
C GLY A 41 -6.30 7.72 19.46
N PRO A 42 -5.70 6.56 19.79
CA PRO A 42 -4.93 6.40 21.03
C PRO A 42 -3.87 7.51 21.14
N SER A 43 -3.60 7.96 22.37
CA SER A 43 -2.59 8.99 22.65
C SER A 43 -1.28 8.69 21.91
N GLY A 44 -0.94 9.53 20.93
CA GLY A 44 0.29 9.43 20.12
C GLY A 44 0.09 9.15 18.64
N GLU A 45 -1.04 8.57 18.23
CA GLU A 45 -1.33 8.29 16.81
C GLU A 45 -2.02 9.49 16.14
N LYS A 46 -1.26 10.25 15.35
CA LYS A 46 -1.78 11.44 14.63
C LYS A 46 -2.29 11.13 13.23
N PHE A 47 -1.86 10.03 12.61
CA PHE A 47 -2.07 9.74 11.20
C PHE A 47 -2.44 8.29 10.94
N THR A 48 -3.29 8.09 9.93
CA THR A 48 -3.58 6.77 9.36
C THR A 48 -3.37 6.79 7.85
N ASP A 49 -2.95 5.65 7.31
CA ASP A 49 -2.75 5.45 5.88
C ASP A 49 -3.84 4.52 5.32
N THR A 50 -4.44 4.91 4.20
CA THR A 50 -5.43 4.11 3.47
C THR A 50 -5.01 3.95 2.01
N VAL A 51 -5.02 2.70 1.56
CA VAL A 51 -4.75 2.33 0.16
C VAL A 51 -5.97 1.62 -0.42
N GLY A 52 -6.44 2.11 -1.56
CA GLY A 52 -7.62 1.55 -2.23
C GLY A 52 -7.94 2.28 -3.53
N VAL A 53 -9.10 1.98 -4.11
CA VAL A 53 -9.62 2.71 -5.27
C VAL A 53 -10.40 3.92 -4.77
N LEU A 54 -10.07 5.11 -5.27
CA LEU A 54 -10.87 6.31 -5.03
C LEU A 54 -12.19 6.16 -5.79
N THR A 55 -13.30 5.93 -5.09
CA THR A 55 -14.60 5.66 -5.71
C THR A 55 -15.48 6.90 -5.80
N SER A 56 -15.29 7.88 -4.92
CA SER A 56 -15.87 9.20 -5.06
C SER A 56 -15.00 10.27 -4.38
N TRP A 57 -15.13 11.50 -4.86
CA TRP A 57 -14.63 12.69 -4.19
C TRP A 57 -15.64 13.81 -4.46
N ASP A 58 -16.54 13.99 -3.52
CA ASP A 58 -17.65 14.93 -3.57
C ASP A 58 -17.94 15.44 -2.15
N GLU A 59 -18.59 16.60 -2.05
CA GLU A 59 -19.07 17.14 -0.76
C GLU A 59 -17.99 17.23 0.34
N GLY A 60 -16.72 17.41 -0.05
CA GLY A 60 -15.58 17.49 0.87
C GLY A 60 -15.20 16.14 1.50
N VAL A 61 -15.60 15.01 0.91
CA VAL A 61 -15.32 13.66 1.40
C VAL A 61 -14.76 12.78 0.28
N LEU A 62 -13.64 12.12 0.58
CA LEU A 62 -13.09 11.07 -0.26
C LEU A 62 -13.67 9.73 0.19
N ARG A 63 -14.14 8.92 -0.77
CA ARG A 63 -14.52 7.53 -0.53
C ARG A 63 -13.50 6.60 -1.18
N ILE A 64 -12.91 5.72 -0.38
CA ILE A 64 -11.88 4.78 -0.84
C ILE A 64 -12.32 3.36 -0.55
N THR A 65 -12.43 2.54 -1.59
CA THR A 65 -12.70 1.10 -1.45
C THR A 65 -11.38 0.34 -1.35
N ARG A 66 -11.16 -0.28 -0.19
CA ARG A 66 -10.00 -1.12 0.08
C ARG A 66 -10.09 -2.44 -0.67
N ARG A 67 -8.97 -3.15 -0.74
CA ARG A 67 -8.88 -4.47 -1.40
C ARG A 67 -9.93 -5.48 -0.91
N GLY A 68 -10.30 -5.44 0.37
CA GLY A 68 -11.30 -6.33 0.96
C GLY A 68 -12.76 -5.93 0.69
N GLY A 69 -13.01 -4.87 -0.09
CA GLY A 69 -14.36 -4.35 -0.35
C GLY A 69 -14.85 -3.34 0.68
N GLU A 70 -14.17 -3.21 1.82
CA GLU A 70 -14.46 -2.17 2.82
C GLU A 70 -14.32 -0.76 2.21
N SER A 71 -15.34 0.08 2.41
CA SER A 71 -15.32 1.48 1.97
C SER A 71 -15.00 2.40 3.16
N VAL A 72 -13.92 3.15 3.04
CA VAL A 72 -13.51 4.16 4.02
C VAL A 72 -13.93 5.55 3.54
N ARG A 73 -14.43 6.39 4.46
CA ARG A 73 -14.71 7.80 4.23
C ARG A 73 -13.64 8.64 4.90
N ILE A 74 -13.06 9.59 4.17
CA ILE A 74 -12.01 10.49 4.67
C ILE A 74 -12.45 11.93 4.38
N PRO A 75 -12.66 12.77 5.40
CA PRO A 75 -12.88 14.20 5.19
C PRO A 75 -11.69 14.81 4.46
N GLU A 76 -11.95 15.64 3.45
CA GLU A 76 -10.91 16.37 2.71
C GLU A 76 -10.09 17.26 3.66
N SER A 77 -10.70 17.79 4.71
CA SER A 77 -10.01 18.56 5.76
C SER A 77 -8.99 17.75 6.58
N ALA A 78 -9.13 16.43 6.62
CA ALA A 78 -8.22 15.53 7.32
C ALA A 78 -7.11 15.00 6.40
N LEU A 79 -7.19 15.23 5.09
CA LEU A 79 -6.22 14.74 4.10
C LEU A 79 -4.92 15.55 4.18
N VAL A 80 -3.80 14.87 4.42
CA VAL A 80 -2.48 15.54 4.50
C VAL A 80 -1.53 15.11 3.40
N ALA A 81 -1.67 13.89 2.88
CA ALA A 81 -0.92 13.47 1.72
C ALA A 81 -1.72 12.49 0.86
N GLY A 82 -1.47 12.51 -0.44
CA GLY A 82 -2.16 11.65 -1.37
C GLY A 82 -1.41 11.51 -2.68
N LYS A 83 -1.30 10.28 -3.20
CA LYS A 83 -0.76 10.02 -4.54
C LYS A 83 -1.53 8.90 -5.22
N THR A 84 -1.62 8.96 -6.54
CA THR A 84 -1.99 7.80 -7.34
C THR A 84 -0.91 6.73 -7.21
N VAL A 85 -1.30 5.47 -7.12
CA VAL A 85 -0.39 4.33 -7.12
C VAL A 85 -0.76 3.39 -8.27
N PRO A 86 0.21 2.64 -8.83
CA PRO A 86 -0.09 1.66 -9.86
C PRO A 86 -1.18 0.67 -9.41
N ALA A 87 -1.98 0.23 -10.37
CA ALA A 87 -2.95 -0.85 -10.15
C ALA A 87 -2.25 -2.06 -9.52
N ALA A 88 -3.00 -2.84 -8.72
CA ALA A 88 -2.45 -4.07 -8.17
C ALA A 88 -1.94 -4.93 -9.33
N PRO A 89 -0.67 -5.41 -9.29
CA PRO A 89 -0.13 -6.24 -10.35
C PRO A 89 -1.07 -7.41 -10.61
N ALA A 90 -1.28 -7.73 -11.89
CA ALA A 90 -2.00 -8.93 -12.26
C ALA A 90 -1.39 -10.12 -11.51
N ARG A 91 -2.24 -10.92 -10.86
CA ARG A 91 -1.80 -12.04 -10.05
C ARG A 91 -1.14 -13.05 -11.01
N ARG A 92 0.19 -13.05 -11.06
CA ARG A 92 0.92 -14.04 -11.84
C ARG A 92 0.65 -15.41 -11.21
N ARG A 93 0.40 -16.42 -12.04
CA ARG A 93 0.45 -17.80 -11.57
C ARG A 93 1.83 -18.00 -10.93
N GLY A 94 1.88 -18.70 -9.80
CA GLY A 94 3.15 -19.04 -9.16
C GLY A 94 4.12 -19.71 -10.14
N PRO A 95 5.40 -19.84 -9.77
CA PRO A 95 6.36 -20.55 -10.61
C PRO A 95 5.78 -21.92 -11.02
N ALA A 96 6.03 -22.34 -12.26
CA ALA A 96 5.65 -23.67 -12.71
C ALA A 96 6.35 -24.78 -11.90
N ALA A 97 7.50 -24.45 -11.30
CA ALA A 97 8.27 -25.32 -10.43
C ALA A 97 7.58 -25.53 -9.08
N SER A 98 7.58 -26.80 -8.65
CA SER A 98 7.20 -27.21 -7.31
C SER A 98 8.20 -26.70 -6.26
N TYR A 99 7.78 -26.68 -5.00
CA TYR A 99 8.67 -26.35 -3.88
C TYR A 99 9.92 -27.23 -3.87
N GLY A 100 9.79 -28.53 -4.12
CA GLY A 100 10.94 -29.45 -4.13
C GLY A 100 11.97 -29.13 -5.21
N GLU A 101 11.54 -28.71 -6.39
CA GLU A 101 12.44 -28.25 -7.45
C GLU A 101 13.14 -26.94 -7.06
N LEU A 102 12.39 -25.98 -6.49
CA LEU A 102 12.95 -24.71 -6.03
C LEU A 102 13.93 -24.90 -4.88
N ALA A 103 13.63 -25.77 -3.91
CA ALA A 103 14.49 -26.07 -2.78
C ALA A 103 15.84 -26.65 -3.23
N ARG A 104 15.83 -27.55 -4.23
CA ARG A 104 17.05 -28.12 -4.83
C ARG A 104 17.89 -27.10 -5.61
N VAL A 105 17.26 -26.10 -6.23
CA VAL A 105 17.99 -25.02 -6.90
C VAL A 105 18.57 -24.06 -5.86
N ALA A 106 17.79 -23.71 -4.83
CA ALA A 106 18.23 -22.83 -3.76
C ALA A 106 19.40 -23.40 -2.94
N SER A 107 19.44 -24.72 -2.70
CA SER A 107 20.56 -25.34 -1.96
C SER A 107 21.90 -25.17 -2.67
N ARG A 108 21.92 -25.04 -4.00
CA ARG A 108 23.14 -24.81 -4.79
C ARG A 108 23.71 -23.40 -4.68
N ALA A 109 22.89 -22.42 -4.32
CA ALA A 109 23.34 -21.04 -4.15
C ALA A 109 24.21 -20.87 -2.89
N TRP A 110 24.02 -21.73 -1.90
CA TRP A 110 24.82 -21.80 -0.68
C TRP A 110 24.97 -23.26 -0.25
N PRO A 111 25.93 -23.99 -0.84
CA PRO A 111 26.07 -25.42 -0.59
C PRO A 111 26.55 -25.68 0.85
N PRO A 112 25.98 -26.68 1.54
CA PRO A 112 26.50 -27.14 2.82
C PRO A 112 27.84 -27.87 2.65
N THR A 113 28.57 -28.08 3.74
CA THR A 113 29.82 -28.86 3.70
C THR A 113 29.49 -30.34 3.46
N GLU A 114 28.40 -30.80 4.07
CA GLU A 114 27.89 -32.16 3.93
C GLU A 114 26.45 -32.14 3.42
N SER A 115 26.15 -33.00 2.45
CA SER A 115 24.78 -33.22 1.99
C SER A 115 24.51 -34.70 1.69
N ALA A 116 23.29 -35.14 1.98
CA ALA A 116 22.85 -36.50 1.70
C ALA A 116 21.36 -36.54 1.33
N ARG A 117 20.93 -37.62 0.68
CA ARG A 117 19.52 -37.87 0.34
C ARG A 117 18.88 -38.82 1.34
N LEU A 118 17.69 -38.47 1.82
CA LEU A 118 16.83 -39.34 2.62
C LEU A 118 15.42 -39.33 2.03
N GLY A 119 15.15 -40.26 1.11
CA GLY A 119 13.96 -40.20 0.27
C GLY A 119 13.88 -38.88 -0.50
N ASP A 120 12.76 -38.16 -0.36
CA ASP A 120 12.56 -36.85 -0.99
C ASP A 120 13.29 -35.70 -0.27
N TRP A 121 13.93 -35.97 0.87
CA TRP A 121 14.64 -34.96 1.67
C TRP A 121 16.11 -34.83 1.28
N GLU A 122 16.62 -33.60 1.39
CA GLU A 122 18.05 -33.29 1.35
C GLU A 122 18.49 -32.93 2.77
N LEU A 123 19.33 -33.78 3.36
CA LEU A 123 19.99 -33.51 4.63
C LEU A 123 21.19 -32.59 4.36
N ARG A 124 21.45 -31.64 5.27
CA ARG A 124 22.53 -30.66 5.12
C ARG A 124 23.18 -30.31 6.45
N ALA A 125 24.52 -30.22 6.49
CA ALA A 125 25.34 -29.79 7.63
C ALA A 125 26.55 -28.95 7.19
#